data_AF-A0A5D2QPT1-F1
#
_entry.id   AF-A0A5D2QPT1-F1
#
_cell.length_a   1.000
_cell.length_b   1.000
_cell.length_c   1.000
_cell.angle_alpha   90.00
_cell.angle_beta   90.00
_cell.angle_gamma   90.00
#
_symmetry.space_group_name_H-M   'P 1'
#
loop_
_entity.id
_entity.type
_entity.pdbx_description
1 polymer ?
#
loop_
_entity_poly.entity_id
_entity_poly.type
_entity_poly.pdbx_seq_one_letter_code
_entity_poly.pdbx_strand_id
1 'polypeptide(L)'
;MGRGEDFILIFIYEFILVEEFLWGYKFSFIFGIEESGEGAKNNQTAIIDVTQHEAEHSFCGCLIMSGGYSNSKKTDDIYEKVCGQQASFAALTMSRLRCMLRGIDIRICIVLLIAIPVFMFGIYLHGQKITYFLRPLWGSPPKPFHEIPHYYNENVTMERLCHLHGWKVRESPRRVFDAVLFNNEIDILALRWNELSPYVTQFVLLESNSTFTSLPKPLLFAGNRHQFKFVEPRLTYGMIGGRFKKGENPFVEEAYQRVALDQLLRIAGIEEDDLLTMSDVDEIPSGHTINLLRWCDDIPPVIHLQLRNYLYSFEYHVDNKSWRASVHRYKPGKTRYAHYRQSDIILSDSGWHCSFCFRYVSEFIFKMKAYSHTDRVRFPHYLNPKRIQDVICKGADLFDMLPEEYTFKEIIGKMGPIPHSYSAVHLPAYLLNNAEKYKYLLPGNCRRESG
;
A
#
# COMPACT_ATOMS: atom_id res chain seq x y z
N MET A 1 -24.81 -51.32 3.98
CA MET A 1 -24.07 -50.74 2.83
C MET A 1 -24.57 -49.31 2.67
N GLY A 2 -23.69 -48.31 2.69
CA GLY A 2 -24.02 -46.88 2.64
C GLY A 2 -24.19 -46.23 4.02
N ARG A 3 -23.18 -45.45 4.45
CA ARG A 3 -23.13 -44.43 5.55
C ARG A 3 -21.76 -44.29 6.24
N GLY A 4 -20.67 -44.75 5.62
CA GLY A 4 -19.30 -44.56 6.14
C GLY A 4 -18.41 -43.68 5.26
N GLU A 5 -18.76 -43.51 3.98
CA GLU A 5 -18.00 -42.71 3.02
C GLU A 5 -18.43 -41.23 3.02
N ASP A 6 -19.63 -40.93 3.54
CA ASP A 6 -20.17 -39.56 3.56
C ASP A 6 -19.48 -38.66 4.59
N PHE A 7 -18.95 -39.18 5.71
CA PHE A 7 -18.29 -38.33 6.71
C PHE A 7 -16.89 -37.87 6.29
N ILE A 8 -16.17 -38.70 5.52
CA ILE A 8 -14.85 -38.33 4.98
C ILE A 8 -15.03 -37.42 3.75
N LEU A 9 -16.04 -37.67 2.90
CA LEU A 9 -16.34 -36.75 1.80
C LEU A 9 -16.88 -35.40 2.27
N ILE A 10 -17.68 -35.34 3.34
CA ILE A 10 -18.16 -34.06 3.92
C ILE A 10 -17.00 -33.29 4.56
N PHE A 11 -16.07 -33.95 5.24
CA PHE A 11 -14.87 -33.29 5.80
C PHE A 11 -13.88 -32.87 4.71
N ILE A 12 -13.73 -33.64 3.62
CA ILE A 12 -12.92 -33.23 2.46
C ILE A 12 -13.61 -32.07 1.73
N TYR A 13 -14.95 -32.05 1.60
CA TYR A 13 -15.67 -30.92 1.02
C TYR A 13 -15.61 -29.66 1.89
N GLU A 14 -15.70 -29.77 3.23
CA GLU A 14 -15.51 -28.62 4.12
C GLU A 14 -14.05 -28.16 4.16
N PHE A 15 -13.06 -29.06 4.06
CA PHE A 15 -11.64 -28.70 3.98
C PHE A 15 -11.28 -28.11 2.61
N ILE A 16 -11.90 -28.56 1.52
CA ILE A 16 -11.79 -27.97 0.17
C ILE A 16 -12.54 -26.64 0.10
N LEU A 17 -13.67 -26.47 0.78
CA LEU A 17 -14.36 -25.17 0.89
C LEU A 17 -13.58 -24.19 1.76
N VAL A 18 -12.89 -24.66 2.80
CA VAL A 18 -11.96 -23.85 3.59
C VAL A 18 -10.67 -23.57 2.79
N GLU A 19 -10.19 -24.48 1.95
CA GLU A 19 -9.12 -24.19 0.99
C GLU A 19 -9.56 -23.22 -0.11
N GLU A 20 -10.73 -23.33 -0.72
CA GLU A 20 -11.22 -22.33 -1.69
C GLU A 20 -11.48 -20.98 -1.00
N PHE A 21 -11.86 -20.97 0.27
CA PHE A 21 -12.02 -19.75 1.07
C PHE A 21 -10.67 -19.15 1.52
N LEU A 22 -9.62 -19.97 1.71
CA LEU A 22 -8.27 -19.54 2.11
C LEU A 22 -7.30 -19.32 0.93
N TRP A 23 -7.51 -19.98 -0.20
CA TRP A 23 -6.69 -19.92 -1.41
C TRP A 23 -7.34 -19.12 -2.55
N GLY A 24 -8.68 -19.00 -2.58
CA GLY A 24 -9.41 -18.19 -3.58
C GLY A 24 -9.30 -16.69 -3.36
N TYR A 25 -8.88 -16.26 -2.16
CA TYR A 25 -8.56 -14.87 -1.85
C TYR A 25 -7.16 -14.78 -1.26
N LYS A 26 -6.23 -14.21 -2.03
CA LYS A 26 -4.91 -13.68 -1.58
C LYS A 26 -3.69 -14.62 -1.53
N PHE A 27 -3.46 -15.47 -2.54
CA PHE A 27 -2.09 -15.97 -2.75
C PHE A 27 -1.12 -14.93 -3.34
N SER A 28 -1.63 -13.84 -3.95
CA SER A 28 -0.82 -12.66 -4.33
C SER A 28 -0.33 -11.80 -3.17
N PHE A 29 -0.68 -12.12 -1.90
CA PHE A 29 -0.26 -11.33 -0.73
C PHE A 29 0.98 -11.88 -0.01
N ILE A 30 1.34 -13.16 -0.21
CA ILE A 30 2.49 -13.77 0.48
C ILE A 30 3.80 -13.41 -0.23
N PHE A 31 3.77 -13.41 -1.56
CA PHE A 31 4.80 -12.76 -2.37
C PHE A 31 4.37 -11.32 -2.54
N GLY A 32 5.05 -10.38 -1.87
CA GLY A 32 4.84 -8.96 -2.12
C GLY A 32 5.13 -8.65 -3.59
N ILE A 33 4.13 -8.80 -4.45
CA ILE A 33 4.11 -8.21 -5.78
C ILE A 33 3.85 -6.74 -5.54
N GLU A 34 4.94 -6.02 -5.30
CA GLU A 34 5.03 -4.64 -5.67
C GLU A 34 4.89 -4.64 -7.20
N GLU A 35 3.72 -4.29 -7.73
CA GLU A 35 3.60 -3.92 -9.14
C GLU A 35 4.47 -2.67 -9.33
N SER A 36 5.76 -2.91 -9.63
CA SER A 36 6.52 -2.00 -10.46
C SER A 36 5.66 -1.72 -11.69
N GLY A 37 5.13 -0.50 -11.80
CA GLY A 37 4.25 -0.05 -12.88
C GLY A 37 4.95 0.01 -14.23
N GLU A 38 5.40 -1.14 -14.71
CA GLU A 38 6.07 -1.35 -15.98
C GLU A 38 5.35 -2.52 -16.67
N GLY A 39 4.29 -2.23 -17.43
CA GLY A 39 3.64 -3.29 -18.21
C GLY A 39 2.19 -3.13 -18.66
N ALA A 40 1.53 -1.97 -18.55
CA ALA A 40 0.25 -1.77 -19.26
C ALA A 40 0.51 -1.31 -20.71
N LYS A 41 1.06 -2.19 -21.54
CA LYS A 41 1.04 -2.04 -23.00
C LYS A 41 0.32 -3.22 -23.62
N ASN A 42 -0.76 -2.89 -24.32
CA ASN A 42 -1.44 -3.65 -25.36
C ASN A 42 -1.90 -5.07 -25.00
N ASN A 43 -3.22 -5.26 -24.93
CA ASN A 43 -3.83 -6.26 -25.77
C ASN A 43 -5.30 -5.95 -26.04
N GLN A 44 -5.56 -5.54 -27.28
CA GLN A 44 -6.84 -5.61 -27.94
C GLN A 44 -7.30 -7.07 -28.01
N THR A 45 -8.57 -7.27 -27.67
CA THR A 45 -9.52 -8.22 -28.25
C THR A 45 -8.97 -9.15 -29.35
N ALA A 46 -8.87 -10.44 -29.03
CA ALA A 46 -8.91 -11.51 -30.03
C ALA A 46 -9.67 -12.71 -29.43
N ILE A 47 -10.89 -12.89 -29.95
CA ILE A 47 -11.77 -14.04 -29.78
C ILE A 47 -11.16 -15.19 -30.61
N ILE A 48 -10.83 -16.33 -30.00
CA ILE A 48 -10.69 -17.60 -30.74
C ILE A 48 -11.27 -18.74 -29.91
N ASP A 49 -12.30 -19.32 -30.52
CA ASP A 49 -13.04 -20.54 -30.21
C ASP A 49 -12.17 -21.78 -30.47
N VAL A 50 -12.12 -22.76 -29.57
CA VAL A 50 -11.55 -24.09 -29.88
C VAL A 50 -12.41 -25.18 -29.25
N THR A 51 -13.11 -25.86 -30.15
CA THR A 51 -13.89 -27.09 -29.99
C THR A 51 -13.01 -28.35 -29.90
N GLN A 52 -13.63 -29.39 -29.35
CA GLN A 52 -13.13 -30.75 -29.15
C GLN A 52 -12.58 -31.44 -30.40
N HIS A 53 -11.62 -32.35 -30.21
CA HIS A 53 -11.52 -33.56 -31.04
C HIS A 53 -10.85 -34.73 -30.30
N GLU A 54 -11.56 -35.86 -30.28
CA GLU A 54 -11.10 -37.20 -29.96
C GLU A 54 -10.28 -37.80 -31.12
N ALA A 55 -9.37 -38.75 -30.83
CA ALA A 55 -9.18 -39.98 -31.63
C ALA A 55 -8.19 -40.98 -30.96
N GLU A 56 -8.54 -42.26 -31.11
CA GLU A 56 -8.00 -43.50 -30.54
C GLU A 56 -6.82 -44.14 -31.33
N HIS A 57 -6.38 -45.31 -30.81
CA HIS A 57 -5.70 -46.46 -31.47
C HIS A 57 -4.16 -46.47 -31.63
N SER A 58 -3.40 -47.58 -31.62
CA SER A 58 -3.49 -48.99 -31.13
C SER A 58 -2.21 -49.77 -31.56
N PHE A 59 -2.03 -51.02 -31.07
CA PHE A 59 -1.13 -52.13 -31.49
C PHE A 59 0.39 -52.08 -31.11
N CYS A 60 0.95 -53.00 -30.28
CA CYS A 60 1.26 -54.46 -30.43
C CYS A 60 2.66 -54.68 -31.06
N GLY A 61 3.59 -55.58 -30.66
CA GLY A 61 3.76 -56.62 -29.65
C GLY A 61 5.13 -57.32 -29.91
N CYS A 62 5.61 -58.25 -29.05
CA CYS A 62 6.13 -59.60 -29.39
C CYS A 62 6.92 -60.27 -28.23
N LEU A 63 6.90 -61.62 -28.26
CA LEU A 63 7.30 -62.66 -27.30
C LEU A 63 8.83 -62.84 -27.06
N ILE A 64 9.19 -63.53 -25.96
CA ILE A 64 9.79 -64.91 -25.95
C ILE A 64 9.79 -65.49 -24.51
N MET A 65 9.50 -66.80 -24.43
CA MET A 65 9.44 -67.64 -23.21
C MET A 65 10.76 -68.36 -22.89
N SER A 66 11.02 -68.58 -21.60
CA SER A 66 11.54 -69.83 -20.96
C SER A 66 11.59 -69.55 -19.45
N GLY A 67 10.91 -70.25 -18.54
CA GLY A 67 11.00 -71.66 -18.22
C GLY A 67 11.65 -71.80 -16.83
N GLY A 68 10.88 -72.08 -15.77
CA GLY A 68 11.43 -72.32 -14.43
C GLY A 68 10.40 -72.26 -13.29
N TYR A 69 9.82 -73.40 -12.94
CA TYR A 69 8.99 -73.61 -11.75
C TYR A 69 9.83 -73.51 -10.46
N SER A 70 9.37 -72.78 -9.46
CA SER A 70 9.56 -73.13 -8.05
C SER A 70 8.49 -72.48 -7.17
N ASN A 71 7.76 -73.32 -6.44
CA ASN A 71 6.73 -72.96 -5.48
C ASN A 71 7.37 -72.88 -4.08
N SER A 72 7.10 -71.82 -3.31
CA SER A 72 7.16 -71.90 -1.85
C SER A 72 6.18 -70.90 -1.23
N LYS A 73 5.07 -71.46 -0.75
CA LYS A 73 4.13 -70.86 0.20
C LYS A 73 4.82 -70.61 1.55
N LYS A 74 4.70 -69.41 2.10
CA LYS A 74 4.32 -69.11 3.50
C LYS A 74 4.65 -67.66 3.84
N THR A 75 3.61 -66.85 4.08
CA THR A 75 3.41 -66.02 5.30
C THR A 75 2.09 -65.25 5.17
N ASP A 76 0.96 -65.95 5.27
CA ASP A 76 -0.37 -65.34 5.51
C ASP A 76 -1.00 -65.84 6.82
N ASP A 77 -0.22 -66.48 7.71
CA ASP A 77 -0.76 -67.12 8.93
C ASP A 77 -0.70 -66.25 10.19
N ILE A 78 -0.54 -64.92 10.08
CA ILE A 78 -0.56 -64.00 11.24
C ILE A 78 -1.89 -63.24 11.38
N TYR A 79 -2.81 -63.36 10.41
CA TYR A 79 -4.07 -62.61 10.46
C TYR A 79 -5.24 -63.35 11.10
N GLU A 80 -5.12 -64.64 11.38
CA GLU A 80 -6.27 -65.49 11.76
C GLU A 80 -6.16 -66.11 13.17
N LYS A 81 -5.52 -65.43 14.13
CA LYS A 81 -5.38 -66.00 15.50
C LYS A 81 -5.73 -65.14 16.70
N VAL A 82 -6.35 -63.96 16.54
CA VAL A 82 -6.79 -63.16 17.71
C VAL A 82 -8.16 -62.50 17.52
N CYS A 83 -9.15 -63.23 16.99
CA CYS A 83 -10.56 -62.83 17.05
C CYS A 83 -11.46 -64.06 17.26
N GLY A 84 -11.43 -64.63 18.46
CA GLY A 84 -12.34 -65.70 18.87
C GLY A 84 -13.74 -65.17 19.23
N GLN A 85 -14.73 -65.71 18.50
CA GLN A 85 -16.10 -66.11 18.86
C GLN A 85 -17.01 -65.28 19.79
N GLN A 86 -18.28 -65.19 19.33
CA GLN A 86 -19.52 -64.74 19.97
C GLN A 86 -19.58 -63.28 20.50
N ALA A 87 -20.02 -62.35 19.65
CA ALA A 87 -20.64 -61.12 20.14
C ALA A 87 -21.66 -60.54 19.13
N SER A 88 -22.73 -59.95 19.65
CA SER A 88 -23.87 -59.40 18.90
C SER A 88 -23.45 -58.33 17.88
N PHE A 89 -24.31 -58.02 16.91
CA PHE A 89 -24.05 -57.04 15.84
C PHE A 89 -23.49 -55.68 16.35
N ALA A 90 -23.87 -55.26 17.57
CA ALA A 90 -23.32 -54.07 18.23
C ALA A 90 -21.84 -54.18 18.63
N ALA A 91 -21.35 -55.37 18.96
CA ALA A 91 -19.95 -55.62 19.31
C ALA A 91 -19.02 -55.69 18.08
N LEU A 92 -19.55 -56.08 16.91
CA LEU A 92 -18.83 -56.05 15.63
C LEU A 92 -18.59 -54.61 15.14
N THR A 93 -19.53 -53.69 15.37
CA THR A 93 -19.35 -52.25 15.09
C THR A 93 -18.31 -51.62 16.00
N MET A 94 -18.31 -51.98 17.30
CA MET A 94 -17.32 -51.52 18.29
C MET A 94 -15.92 -52.12 18.09
N SER A 95 -15.83 -53.37 17.60
CA SER A 95 -14.56 -54.05 17.30
C SER A 95 -13.87 -53.49 16.04
N ARG A 96 -14.64 -53.16 14.99
CA ARG A 96 -14.10 -52.50 13.78
C ARG A 96 -13.61 -51.08 14.05
N LEU A 97 -14.30 -50.33 14.92
CA LEU A 97 -13.83 -49.02 15.38
C LEU A 97 -12.52 -49.13 16.19
N ARG A 98 -12.39 -50.14 17.07
CA ARG A 98 -11.17 -50.44 17.83
C ARG A 98 -9.98 -50.85 16.95
N CYS A 99 -10.21 -51.49 15.81
CA CYS A 99 -9.15 -51.84 14.86
C CYS A 99 -8.75 -50.65 13.97
N MET A 100 -9.69 -49.79 13.54
CA MET A 100 -9.35 -48.53 12.85
C MET A 100 -8.55 -47.57 13.74
N LEU A 101 -8.85 -47.51 15.04
CA LEU A 101 -8.15 -46.66 16.01
C LEU A 101 -6.78 -47.22 16.47
N ARG A 102 -6.44 -48.47 16.15
CA ARG A 102 -5.16 -49.10 16.52
C ARG A 102 -4.00 -48.80 15.56
N GLY A 103 -4.30 -48.25 14.37
CA GLY A 103 -3.30 -47.89 13.35
C GLY A 103 -3.06 -46.39 13.20
N ILE A 104 -3.82 -45.56 13.93
CA ILE A 104 -3.63 -44.12 13.91
C ILE A 104 -2.63 -43.77 15.00
N ASP A 105 -1.38 -43.51 14.61
CA ASP A 105 -0.37 -43.02 15.53
C ASP A 105 -0.87 -41.72 16.17
N ILE A 106 -1.06 -41.73 17.48
CA ILE A 106 -1.50 -40.56 18.26
C ILE A 106 -0.59 -39.36 17.98
N ARG A 107 0.69 -39.59 17.65
CA ARG A 107 1.63 -38.54 17.24
C ARG A 107 1.22 -37.87 15.92
N ILE A 108 0.75 -38.65 14.94
CA ILE A 108 0.23 -38.13 13.66
C ILE A 108 -1.05 -37.32 13.91
N CYS A 109 -1.96 -37.79 14.76
CA CYS A 109 -3.13 -37.00 15.16
C CYS A 109 -2.77 -35.68 15.85
N ILE A 110 -1.80 -35.69 16.77
CA ILE A 110 -1.33 -34.46 17.43
C ILE A 110 -0.72 -33.49 16.40
N VAL A 111 0.07 -33.98 15.46
CA VAL A 111 0.66 -33.14 14.40
C VAL A 111 -0.44 -32.54 13.52
N LEU A 112 -1.38 -33.37 13.04
CA LEU A 112 -2.42 -32.92 12.11
C LEU A 112 -3.48 -32.03 12.76
N LEU A 113 -3.89 -32.33 14.00
CA LEU A 113 -5.02 -31.64 14.66
C LEU A 113 -4.58 -30.51 15.59
N ILE A 114 -3.31 -30.47 15.99
CA ILE A 114 -2.80 -29.46 16.93
C ILE A 114 -1.64 -28.69 16.29
N ALA A 115 -0.58 -29.37 15.88
CA ALA A 115 0.62 -28.67 15.40
C ALA A 115 0.36 -27.88 14.11
N ILE A 116 -0.32 -28.47 13.12
CA ILE A 116 -0.65 -27.79 11.87
C ILE A 116 -1.59 -26.59 12.10
N PRO A 117 -2.74 -26.71 12.80
CA PRO A 117 -3.59 -25.56 13.08
C PRO A 117 -2.89 -24.46 13.88
N VAL A 118 -2.06 -24.82 14.88
CA VAL A 118 -1.27 -23.84 15.65
C VAL A 118 -0.23 -23.15 14.76
N PHE A 119 0.44 -23.89 13.88
CA PHE A 119 1.40 -23.33 12.93
C PHE A 119 0.71 -22.40 11.92
N MET A 120 -0.41 -22.83 11.34
CA MET A 120 -1.21 -22.02 10.43
C MET A 120 -1.76 -20.77 11.11
N PHE A 121 -2.19 -20.88 12.37
CA PHE A 121 -2.59 -19.73 13.18
C PHE A 121 -1.41 -18.78 13.45
N GLY A 122 -0.23 -19.32 13.72
CA GLY A 122 1.01 -18.55 13.85
C GLY A 122 1.37 -17.78 12.58
N ILE A 123 1.31 -18.44 11.41
CA ILE A 123 1.48 -17.80 10.09
C ILE A 123 0.39 -16.76 9.87
N TYR A 124 -0.87 -17.05 10.19
CA TYR A 124 -1.94 -16.07 10.04
C TYR A 124 -1.64 -14.81 10.86
N LEU A 125 -1.28 -14.94 12.14
CA LEU A 125 -1.00 -13.79 13.00
C LEU A 125 0.28 -13.03 12.58
N HIS A 126 1.37 -13.75 12.32
CA HIS A 126 2.71 -13.18 12.17
C HIS A 126 3.26 -13.18 10.74
N GLY A 127 2.54 -13.75 9.78
CA GLY A 127 2.99 -13.96 8.40
C GLY A 127 3.51 -12.68 7.76
N GLN A 128 2.77 -11.58 7.84
CA GLN A 128 3.22 -10.29 7.32
C GLN A 128 4.53 -9.81 7.97
N LYS A 129 4.71 -10.01 9.29
CA LYS A 129 5.95 -9.64 9.99
C LYS A 129 7.11 -10.52 9.52
N ILE A 130 6.87 -11.81 9.36
CA ILE A 130 7.86 -12.76 8.83
C ILE A 130 8.25 -12.37 7.41
N THR A 131 7.26 -12.08 6.54
CA THR A 131 7.48 -11.63 5.17
C THR A 131 8.28 -10.34 5.12
N TYR A 132 7.97 -9.34 5.95
CA TYR A 132 8.71 -8.07 5.96
C TYR A 132 10.13 -8.24 6.50
N PHE A 133 10.30 -9.02 7.57
CA PHE A 133 11.61 -9.30 8.14
C PHE A 133 12.53 -10.06 7.18
N LEU A 134 11.99 -11.03 6.44
CA LEU A 134 12.74 -11.84 5.50
C LEU A 134 12.76 -11.27 4.08
N ARG A 135 12.11 -10.12 3.82
CA ARG A 135 12.15 -9.40 2.54
C ARG A 135 13.57 -9.25 1.97
N PRO A 136 14.63 -8.97 2.75
CA PRO A 136 16.01 -8.89 2.24
C PRO A 136 16.53 -10.19 1.59
N LEU A 137 15.88 -11.34 1.81
CA LEU A 137 16.29 -12.63 1.23
C LEU A 137 15.80 -12.83 -0.22
N TRP A 138 14.72 -12.15 -0.63
CA TRP A 138 14.12 -12.34 -1.96
C TRP A 138 13.77 -11.04 -2.69
N GLY A 139 13.66 -9.92 -1.97
CA GLY A 139 13.39 -8.60 -2.51
C GLY A 139 14.66 -7.84 -2.85
N SER A 140 14.67 -7.14 -3.98
CA SER A 140 15.74 -6.22 -4.34
C SER A 140 15.26 -4.78 -4.17
N PRO A 141 16.12 -3.84 -3.71
CA PRO A 141 15.74 -2.45 -3.61
C PRO A 141 15.37 -1.89 -4.99
N PRO A 142 14.46 -0.89 -5.05
CA PRO A 142 14.14 -0.23 -6.30
C PRO A 142 15.39 0.44 -6.88
N LYS A 143 15.37 0.67 -8.20
CA LYS A 143 16.45 1.39 -8.89
C LYS A 143 16.74 2.72 -8.16
N PRO A 144 18.01 3.09 -7.90
CA PRO A 144 18.29 4.38 -7.28
C PRO A 144 17.88 5.54 -8.19
N PHE A 145 17.66 6.71 -7.60
CA PHE A 145 17.47 7.95 -8.36
C PHE A 145 18.83 8.57 -8.69
N HIS A 146 18.88 9.34 -9.77
CA HIS A 146 19.90 10.32 -10.06
C HIS A 146 19.55 11.60 -9.30
N GLU A 147 20.22 11.79 -8.17
CA GLU A 147 20.00 12.93 -7.28
C GLU A 147 20.63 14.20 -7.86
N ILE A 148 19.82 15.26 -7.97
CA ILE A 148 20.25 16.61 -8.29
C ILE A 148 20.43 17.36 -6.96
N PRO A 149 21.65 17.83 -6.65
CA PRO A 149 21.88 18.68 -5.49
C PRO A 149 21.04 19.95 -5.58
N HIS A 150 20.34 20.27 -4.50
CA HIS A 150 19.48 21.44 -4.44
C HIS A 150 20.20 22.59 -3.75
N TYR A 151 20.74 23.52 -4.54
CA TYR A 151 21.38 24.73 -4.03
C TYR A 151 20.32 25.79 -3.73
N TYR A 152 20.25 26.25 -2.49
CA TYR A 152 19.36 27.33 -2.11
C TYR A 152 19.92 28.18 -0.97
N ASN A 153 19.71 29.49 -1.08
CA ASN A 153 19.88 30.46 0.00
C ASN A 153 19.05 31.70 -0.34
N GLU A 154 18.45 32.33 0.67
CA GLU A 154 17.61 33.53 0.50
C GLU A 154 18.37 34.71 -0.15
N ASN A 155 19.69 34.81 0.07
CA ASN A 155 20.53 35.91 -0.40
C ASN A 155 21.24 35.63 -1.73
N VAL A 156 20.89 34.55 -2.44
CA VAL A 156 21.48 34.19 -3.73
C VAL A 156 20.50 34.46 -4.86
N THR A 157 20.95 35.12 -5.93
CA THR A 157 20.09 35.48 -7.07
C THR A 157 19.60 34.23 -7.82
N MET A 158 18.38 34.31 -8.36
CA MET A 158 17.80 33.19 -9.12
C MET A 158 18.64 32.79 -10.33
N GLU A 159 19.25 33.75 -11.02
CA GLU A 159 20.20 33.49 -12.12
C GLU A 159 21.35 32.60 -11.66
N ARG A 160 21.98 32.94 -10.51
CA ARG A 160 23.07 32.12 -9.96
C ARG A 160 22.57 30.75 -9.52
N LEU A 161 21.38 30.66 -8.93
CA LEU A 161 20.77 29.38 -8.55
C LEU A 161 20.56 28.50 -9.79
N CYS A 162 19.93 28.99 -10.86
CA CYS A 162 19.77 28.21 -12.09
C CYS A 162 21.12 27.74 -12.64
N HIS A 163 22.12 28.62 -12.72
CA HIS A 163 23.46 28.25 -13.20
C HIS A 163 24.15 27.19 -12.34
N LEU A 164 24.00 27.21 -11.01
CA LEU A 164 24.56 26.20 -10.11
C LEU A 164 23.95 24.80 -10.35
N HIS A 165 22.71 24.74 -10.84
CA HIS A 165 22.05 23.50 -11.24
C HIS A 165 22.33 23.12 -12.71
N GLY A 166 23.14 23.89 -13.44
CA GLY A 166 23.39 23.68 -14.87
C GLY A 166 22.23 24.10 -15.77
N TRP A 167 21.32 24.92 -15.26
CA TRP A 167 20.11 25.41 -15.94
C TRP A 167 20.25 26.87 -16.35
N LYS A 168 19.43 27.30 -17.30
CA LYS A 168 19.38 28.71 -17.73
C LYS A 168 18.27 29.44 -17.00
N VAL A 169 18.44 30.71 -16.73
CA VAL A 169 17.37 31.55 -16.18
C VAL A 169 16.40 31.95 -17.29
N ARG A 170 15.11 32.06 -16.95
CA ARG A 170 14.06 32.55 -17.85
C ARG A 170 13.81 34.04 -17.67
N GLU A 171 13.30 34.70 -18.72
CA GLU A 171 12.82 36.08 -18.64
C GLU A 171 11.56 36.22 -17.79
N SER A 172 10.68 35.22 -17.84
CA SER A 172 9.46 35.13 -17.03
C SER A 172 9.28 33.72 -16.45
N PRO A 173 8.73 33.62 -15.23
CA PRO A 173 8.51 32.32 -14.61
C PRO A 173 7.40 31.56 -15.35
N ARG A 174 7.51 30.23 -15.38
CA ARG A 174 6.41 29.36 -15.82
C ARG A 174 5.20 29.51 -14.90
N ARG A 175 4.01 29.29 -15.45
CA ARG A 175 2.82 29.09 -14.63
C ARG A 175 2.94 27.76 -13.92
N VAL A 176 2.42 27.69 -12.70
CA VAL A 176 2.46 26.50 -11.87
C VAL A 176 1.05 26.09 -11.48
N PHE A 177 0.74 24.82 -11.69
CA PHE A 177 -0.51 24.19 -11.31
C PHE A 177 -0.23 23.23 -10.16
N ASP A 178 -0.90 23.45 -9.03
CA ASP A 178 -0.85 22.57 -7.86
C ASP A 178 -2.08 21.69 -7.85
N ALA A 179 -1.95 20.40 -8.16
CA ALA A 179 -3.08 19.49 -8.27
C ALA A 179 -3.04 18.43 -7.16
N VAL A 180 -4.15 18.31 -6.44
CA VAL A 180 -4.27 17.38 -5.29
C VAL A 180 -5.63 16.69 -5.27
N LEU A 181 -5.63 15.43 -4.80
CA LEU A 181 -6.84 14.72 -4.38
C LEU A 181 -7.08 15.00 -2.89
N PHE A 182 -8.29 15.42 -2.54
CA PHE A 182 -8.61 15.83 -1.17
C PHE A 182 -9.50 14.81 -0.45
N ASN A 183 -9.11 14.45 0.78
CA ASN A 183 -9.87 13.57 1.65
C ASN A 183 -10.32 14.24 2.96
N ASN A 184 -9.42 14.39 3.94
CA ASN A 184 -9.74 14.95 5.26
C ASN A 184 -8.64 15.85 5.87
N GLU A 185 -7.55 16.10 5.14
CA GLU A 185 -6.38 16.86 5.59
C GLU A 185 -6.55 18.40 5.55
N ILE A 186 -7.60 18.98 6.16
CA ILE A 186 -7.90 20.43 6.07
C ILE A 186 -6.73 21.30 6.57
N ASP A 187 -6.16 20.96 7.72
CA ASP A 187 -5.09 21.76 8.33
C ASP A 187 -3.80 21.69 7.51
N ILE A 188 -3.46 20.52 6.97
CA ILE A 188 -2.27 20.33 6.13
C ILE A 188 -2.46 21.01 4.77
N LEU A 189 -3.67 20.98 4.20
CA LEU A 189 -4.00 21.76 3.00
C LEU A 189 -3.79 23.26 3.24
N ALA A 190 -4.19 23.78 4.40
CA ALA A 190 -3.95 25.17 4.76
C ALA A 190 -2.46 25.50 4.86
N LEU A 191 -1.64 24.63 5.47
CA LEU A 191 -0.17 24.82 5.47
C LEU A 191 0.40 24.83 4.05
N ARG A 192 0.03 23.82 3.24
CA ARG A 192 0.47 23.68 1.84
C ARG A 192 0.16 24.93 1.02
N TRP A 193 -1.09 25.38 1.02
CA TRP A 193 -1.51 26.48 0.16
C TRP A 193 -1.00 27.83 0.63
N ASN A 194 -0.76 28.03 1.93
CA ASN A 194 -0.08 29.24 2.40
C ASN A 194 1.40 29.25 1.99
N GLU A 195 2.09 28.11 2.04
CA GLU A 195 3.48 27.98 1.55
C GLU A 195 3.58 28.24 0.04
N LEU A 196 2.65 27.67 -0.73
CA LEU A 196 2.71 27.69 -2.20
C LEU A 196 2.03 28.91 -2.85
N SER A 197 1.19 29.67 -2.11
CA SER A 197 0.40 30.79 -2.66
C SER A 197 1.19 31.79 -3.51
N PRO A 198 2.43 32.17 -3.14
CA PRO A 198 3.23 33.13 -3.92
C PRO A 198 3.73 32.58 -5.26
N TYR A 199 3.77 31.26 -5.43
CA TYR A 199 4.44 30.59 -6.56
C TYR A 199 3.47 29.88 -7.50
N VAL A 200 2.28 29.54 -7.02
CA VAL A 200 1.26 28.80 -7.78
C VAL A 200 0.34 29.75 -8.54
N THR A 201 0.15 29.46 -9.83
CA THR A 201 -0.79 30.19 -10.69
C THR A 201 -2.21 29.71 -10.48
N GLN A 202 -2.43 28.40 -10.40
CA GLN A 202 -3.76 27.80 -10.22
C GLN A 202 -3.68 26.61 -9.26
N PHE A 203 -4.53 26.61 -8.24
CA PHE A 203 -4.77 25.47 -7.37
C PHE A 203 -5.90 24.62 -7.96
N VAL A 204 -5.68 23.31 -8.06
CA VAL A 204 -6.63 22.35 -8.63
C VAL A 204 -6.92 21.29 -7.57
N LEU A 205 -8.14 21.30 -7.04
CA LEU A 205 -8.53 20.39 -5.97
C LEU A 205 -9.74 19.56 -6.42
N LEU A 206 -9.59 18.24 -6.40
CA LEU A 206 -10.68 17.31 -6.60
C LEU A 206 -11.08 16.69 -5.25
N GLU A 207 -12.36 16.79 -4.91
CA GLU A 207 -12.95 16.12 -3.74
C GLU A 207 -13.98 15.08 -4.17
N SER A 208 -13.87 13.86 -3.63
CA SER A 208 -14.88 12.81 -3.79
C SER A 208 -15.85 12.75 -2.60
N ASN A 209 -17.09 12.33 -2.83
CA ASN A 209 -18.02 11.93 -1.77
C ASN A 209 -17.84 10.47 -1.30
N SER A 210 -16.80 9.79 -1.77
CA SER A 210 -16.37 8.46 -1.33
C SER A 210 -14.92 8.46 -0.84
N THR A 211 -14.60 7.53 0.06
CA THR A 211 -13.23 7.10 0.36
C THR A 211 -12.71 6.15 -0.72
N PHE A 212 -11.41 5.87 -0.76
CA PHE A 212 -10.86 4.84 -1.65
C PHE A 212 -11.39 3.44 -1.34
N THR A 213 -11.85 3.22 -0.12
CA THR A 213 -12.55 1.99 0.32
C THR A 213 -14.04 1.99 0.01
N SER A 214 -14.53 2.90 -0.85
CA SER A 214 -15.94 3.01 -1.26
C SER A 214 -16.91 3.35 -0.11
N LEU A 215 -16.43 3.91 1.01
CA LEU A 215 -17.29 4.39 2.09
C LEU A 215 -17.79 5.80 1.76
N PRO A 216 -19.08 6.12 1.97
CA PRO A 216 -19.58 7.48 1.84
C PRO A 216 -18.86 8.42 2.81
N LYS A 217 -18.43 9.58 2.32
CA LYS A 217 -17.87 10.67 3.14
C LYS A 217 -18.52 12.01 2.80
N PRO A 218 -18.70 12.90 3.79
CA PRO A 218 -19.10 14.27 3.49
C PRO A 218 -18.00 14.98 2.68
N LEU A 219 -18.41 16.03 1.97
CA LEU A 219 -17.50 16.94 1.28
C LEU A 219 -16.90 17.91 2.31
N LEU A 220 -15.78 17.51 2.89
CA LEU A 220 -15.08 18.21 3.97
C LEU A 220 -14.44 19.51 3.48
N PHE A 221 -13.87 19.55 2.27
CA PHE A 221 -13.35 20.79 1.69
C PHE A 221 -14.50 21.74 1.37
N ALA A 222 -15.57 21.26 0.72
CA ALA A 222 -16.73 22.10 0.42
C ALA A 222 -17.30 22.79 1.68
N GLY A 223 -17.43 22.06 2.79
CA GLY A 223 -17.89 22.61 4.07
C GLY A 223 -16.93 23.64 4.70
N ASN A 224 -15.64 23.56 4.40
CA ASN A 224 -14.59 24.41 4.97
C ASN A 224 -14.00 25.42 3.99
N ARG A 225 -14.55 25.53 2.77
CA ARG A 225 -14.05 26.39 1.69
C ARG A 225 -13.88 27.85 2.10
N HIS A 226 -14.71 28.33 3.03
CA HIS A 226 -14.64 29.68 3.58
C HIS A 226 -13.28 30.03 4.22
N GLN A 227 -12.51 29.03 4.68
CA GLN A 227 -11.17 29.21 5.24
C GLN A 227 -10.11 29.51 4.16
N PHE A 228 -10.41 29.22 2.89
CA PHE A 228 -9.49 29.28 1.76
C PHE A 228 -9.78 30.44 0.78
N LYS A 229 -10.49 31.47 1.24
CA LYS A 229 -10.83 32.65 0.41
C LYS A 229 -9.63 33.31 -0.27
N PHE A 230 -8.44 33.20 0.31
CA PHE A 230 -7.21 33.79 -0.23
C PHE A 230 -6.72 33.13 -1.52
N VAL A 231 -7.10 31.87 -1.81
CA VAL A 231 -6.80 31.19 -3.08
C VAL A 231 -7.98 31.13 -4.04
N GLU A 232 -9.19 31.48 -3.58
CA GLU A 232 -10.44 31.36 -4.33
C GLU A 232 -10.38 31.94 -5.76
N PRO A 233 -9.75 33.10 -6.03
CA PRO A 233 -9.63 33.63 -7.40
C PRO A 233 -8.81 32.76 -8.35
N ARG A 234 -7.98 31.85 -7.80
CA ARG A 234 -7.04 30.96 -8.49
C ARG A 234 -7.33 29.50 -8.17
N LEU A 235 -8.57 29.16 -7.79
CA LEU A 235 -8.97 27.81 -7.41
C LEU A 235 -9.90 27.21 -8.46
N THR A 236 -9.49 26.08 -9.04
CA THR A 236 -10.37 25.18 -9.79
C THR A 236 -10.74 24.01 -8.88
N TYR A 237 -11.97 24.05 -8.37
CA TYR A 237 -12.52 23.02 -7.51
C TYR A 237 -13.44 22.08 -8.28
N GLY A 238 -13.17 20.78 -8.21
CA GLY A 238 -14.00 19.73 -8.81
C GLY A 238 -14.57 18.79 -7.76
N MET A 239 -15.79 18.30 -8.01
CA MET A 239 -16.44 17.28 -7.20
C MET A 239 -16.74 16.06 -8.06
N ILE A 240 -16.54 14.87 -7.48
CA ILE A 240 -16.88 13.61 -8.15
C ILE A 240 -17.60 12.65 -7.21
N GLY A 241 -18.51 11.86 -7.78
CA GLY A 241 -19.15 10.76 -7.08
C GLY A 241 -18.26 9.52 -7.04
N GLY A 242 -18.22 8.82 -5.93
CA GLY A 242 -17.58 7.50 -5.86
C GLY A 242 -18.24 6.47 -6.76
N ARG A 243 -17.50 5.41 -7.13
CA ARG A 243 -18.07 4.24 -7.80
C ARG A 243 -18.83 3.32 -6.83
N PHE A 244 -18.57 3.45 -5.53
CA PHE A 244 -19.20 2.71 -4.44
C PHE A 244 -19.18 1.17 -4.63
N LYS A 245 -18.09 0.64 -5.20
CA LYS A 245 -17.91 -0.80 -5.41
C LYS A 245 -17.29 -1.42 -4.16
N LYS A 246 -18.02 -2.35 -3.53
CA LYS A 246 -17.57 -3.08 -2.33
C LYS A 246 -16.68 -4.26 -2.72
N GLY A 247 -15.64 -4.52 -1.92
CA GLY A 247 -14.76 -5.68 -2.08
C GLY A 247 -13.73 -5.55 -3.22
N GLU A 248 -13.72 -4.43 -3.93
CA GLU A 248 -12.69 -4.13 -4.94
C GLU A 248 -11.43 -3.58 -4.27
N ASN A 249 -10.30 -3.71 -4.96
CA ASN A 249 -9.04 -3.11 -4.54
C ASN A 249 -9.19 -1.57 -4.48
N PRO A 250 -8.93 -0.92 -3.32
CA PRO A 250 -9.03 0.53 -3.16
C PRO A 250 -8.24 1.36 -4.19
N PHE A 251 -7.14 0.82 -4.72
CA PHE A 251 -6.33 1.48 -5.75
C PHE A 251 -7.11 1.74 -7.05
N VAL A 252 -8.18 0.98 -7.33
CA VAL A 252 -9.05 1.23 -8.49
C VAL A 252 -9.87 2.50 -8.31
N GLU A 253 -10.39 2.75 -7.09
CA GLU A 253 -11.13 3.97 -6.78
C GLU A 253 -10.20 5.19 -6.81
N GLU A 254 -8.99 5.04 -6.31
CA GLU A 254 -7.95 6.05 -6.39
C GLU A 254 -7.60 6.39 -7.85
N ALA A 255 -7.35 5.38 -8.70
CA ALA A 255 -7.07 5.57 -10.12
C ALA A 255 -8.22 6.29 -10.85
N TYR A 256 -9.47 5.93 -10.53
CA TYR A 256 -10.66 6.60 -11.05
C TYR A 256 -10.66 8.11 -10.71
N GLN A 257 -10.36 8.47 -9.47
CA GLN A 257 -10.27 9.87 -9.06
C GLN A 257 -9.09 10.59 -9.73
N ARG A 258 -7.94 9.93 -9.92
CA ARG A 258 -6.79 10.51 -10.65
C ARG A 258 -7.13 10.81 -12.12
N VAL A 259 -7.89 9.95 -12.79
CA VAL A 259 -8.40 10.22 -14.16
C VAL A 259 -9.33 11.44 -14.21
N ALA A 260 -10.17 11.62 -13.18
CA ALA A 260 -11.03 12.79 -13.10
C ALA A 260 -10.25 14.09 -12.83
N LEU A 261 -9.20 14.03 -11.99
CA LEU A 261 -8.31 15.17 -11.76
C LEU A 261 -7.61 15.61 -13.05
N ASP A 262 -7.27 14.65 -13.91
CA ASP A 262 -6.73 14.87 -15.25
C ASP A 262 -7.66 15.71 -16.16
N GLN A 263 -8.97 15.52 -16.03
CA GLN A 263 -9.97 16.33 -16.72
C GLN A 263 -10.11 17.71 -16.08
N LEU A 264 -10.11 17.77 -14.75
CA LEU A 264 -10.19 19.02 -13.99
C LEU A 264 -9.02 19.96 -14.30
N LEU A 265 -7.81 19.41 -14.50
CA LEU A 265 -6.63 20.14 -14.95
C LEU A 265 -6.84 20.85 -16.29
N ARG A 266 -7.51 20.20 -17.25
CA ARG A 266 -7.84 20.82 -18.54
C ARG A 266 -8.85 21.94 -18.38
N ILE A 267 -9.85 21.76 -17.52
CA ILE A 267 -10.82 22.80 -17.16
C ILE A 267 -10.13 23.99 -16.48
N ALA A 268 -9.09 23.73 -15.69
CA ALA A 268 -8.26 24.75 -15.06
C ALA A 268 -7.41 25.57 -16.06
N GLY A 269 -7.37 25.17 -17.35
CA GLY A 269 -6.65 25.89 -18.39
C GLY A 269 -5.14 25.69 -18.35
N ILE A 270 -4.69 24.48 -18.02
CA ILE A 270 -3.27 24.10 -18.12
C ILE A 270 -2.84 23.99 -19.58
N GLU A 271 -1.69 24.57 -19.91
CA GLU A 271 -1.15 24.68 -21.27
C GLU A 271 0.24 24.03 -21.38
N GLU A 272 0.74 23.93 -22.61
CA GLU A 272 2.08 23.39 -22.85
C GLU A 272 3.17 24.26 -22.18
N ASP A 273 4.22 23.60 -21.66
CA ASP A 273 5.33 24.21 -20.89
C ASP A 273 4.97 24.70 -19.47
N ASP A 274 3.69 24.68 -19.06
CA ASP A 274 3.31 24.90 -17.66
C ASP A 274 3.90 23.82 -16.75
N LEU A 275 4.14 24.16 -15.47
CA LEU A 275 4.56 23.18 -14.47
C LEU A 275 3.34 22.61 -13.74
N LEU A 276 3.22 21.28 -13.73
CA LEU A 276 2.22 20.55 -12.98
C LEU A 276 2.87 19.85 -11.79
N THR A 277 2.51 20.27 -10.59
CA THR A 277 2.86 19.57 -9.34
C THR A 277 1.85 18.45 -9.12
N MET A 278 2.35 17.22 -9.05
CA MET A 278 1.57 16.02 -8.75
C MET A 278 2.01 15.48 -7.39
N SER A 279 1.13 15.57 -6.40
CA SER A 279 1.43 15.08 -5.05
C SER A 279 0.14 14.84 -4.27
N ASP A 280 0.26 14.18 -3.14
CA ASP A 280 -0.82 14.13 -2.16
C ASP A 280 -0.82 15.42 -1.30
N VAL A 281 -1.91 15.65 -0.55
CA VAL A 281 -2.05 16.87 0.28
C VAL A 281 -0.96 16.93 1.35
N ASP A 282 -0.57 15.78 1.91
CA ASP A 282 0.46 15.68 2.95
C ASP A 282 1.90 15.76 2.46
N GLU A 283 2.12 15.87 1.14
CA GLU A 283 3.41 16.03 0.49
C GLU A 283 3.63 17.48 0.05
N ILE A 284 4.02 18.36 0.98
CA ILE A 284 4.15 19.81 0.79
C ILE A 284 5.51 20.14 0.14
N PRO A 285 5.56 20.56 -1.14
CA PRO A 285 6.78 21.10 -1.73
C PRO A 285 7.15 22.42 -1.04
N SER A 286 8.44 22.67 -0.90
CA SER A 286 8.90 23.98 -0.42
C SER A 286 8.65 25.07 -1.46
N GLY A 287 8.36 26.28 -1.00
CA GLY A 287 8.18 27.43 -1.87
C GLY A 287 9.42 27.74 -2.71
N HIS A 288 10.62 27.58 -2.13
CA HIS A 288 11.87 27.80 -2.86
C HIS A 288 12.12 26.77 -3.96
N THR A 289 11.73 25.50 -3.75
CA THR A 289 11.78 24.47 -4.81
C THR A 289 10.92 24.88 -6.00
N ILE A 290 9.65 25.23 -5.76
CA ILE A 290 8.75 25.63 -6.84
C ILE A 290 9.23 26.92 -7.51
N ASN A 291 9.76 27.85 -6.74
CA ASN A 291 10.32 29.09 -7.27
C ASN A 291 11.54 28.84 -8.16
N LEU A 292 12.43 27.91 -7.78
CA LEU A 292 13.57 27.51 -8.61
C LEU A 292 13.09 26.92 -9.94
N LEU A 293 12.21 25.90 -9.88
CA LEU A 293 11.76 25.17 -11.06
C LEU A 293 11.00 26.07 -12.06
N ARG A 294 10.21 27.03 -11.59
CA ARG A 294 9.46 27.93 -12.50
C ARG A 294 10.36 28.96 -13.18
N TRP A 295 11.48 29.36 -12.58
CA TRP A 295 12.40 30.36 -13.12
C TRP A 295 13.54 29.77 -13.96
N CYS A 296 13.86 28.50 -13.78
CA CYS A 296 14.92 27.84 -14.54
C CYS A 296 14.36 27.12 -15.78
N ASP A 297 15.08 27.22 -16.90
CA ASP A 297 14.86 26.46 -18.13
C ASP A 297 15.87 25.31 -18.27
N ASP A 298 15.67 24.47 -19.28
CA ASP A 298 16.48 23.25 -19.49
C ASP A 298 16.41 22.26 -18.30
N ILE A 299 15.40 22.42 -17.43
CA ILE A 299 15.10 21.45 -16.37
C ILE A 299 14.61 20.13 -16.97
N PRO A 300 14.84 18.99 -16.29
CA PRO A 300 14.27 17.70 -16.69
C PRO A 300 12.75 17.79 -16.88
N PRO A 301 12.15 17.12 -17.90
CA PRO A 301 10.71 17.17 -18.13
C PRO A 301 9.87 16.66 -16.96
N VAL A 302 10.42 15.72 -16.19
CA VAL A 302 9.80 15.15 -14.99
C VAL A 302 10.87 15.04 -13.91
N ILE A 303 10.64 15.72 -12.80
CA ILE A 303 11.53 15.71 -11.64
C ILE A 303 10.76 15.27 -10.40
N HIS A 304 11.21 14.21 -9.73
CA HIS A 304 10.70 13.85 -8.43
C HIS A 304 11.23 14.81 -7.36
N LEU A 305 10.47 15.01 -6.29
CA LEU A 305 10.85 15.85 -5.17
C LEU A 305 11.22 14.96 -3.98
N GLN A 306 12.45 15.08 -3.48
CA GLN A 306 12.85 14.42 -2.25
C GLN A 306 12.29 15.20 -1.06
N LEU A 307 11.29 14.67 -0.38
CA LEU A 307 10.68 15.30 0.78
C LEU A 307 11.23 14.69 2.07
N ARG A 308 11.42 15.53 3.09
CA ARG A 308 11.70 15.08 4.46
C ARG A 308 10.45 14.39 5.00
N ASN A 309 10.57 13.12 5.36
CA ASN A 309 9.45 12.27 5.73
C ASN A 309 9.20 12.34 7.25
N TYR A 310 7.99 12.72 7.62
CA TYR A 310 7.52 12.86 9.00
C TYR A 310 6.26 12.05 9.21
N LEU A 311 6.07 11.64 10.47
CA LEU A 311 4.92 10.87 10.89
C LEU A 311 4.25 11.51 12.10
N TYR A 312 2.93 11.65 12.10
CA TYR A 312 2.11 12.22 13.19
C TYR A 312 2.27 13.72 13.44
N SER A 313 3.49 14.26 13.40
CA SER A 313 3.86 15.67 13.53
C SER A 313 5.28 15.88 12.98
N PHE A 314 5.74 17.14 12.92
CA PHE A 314 7.13 17.46 12.56
C PHE A 314 8.15 17.10 13.66
N GLU A 315 7.69 16.46 14.74
CA GLU A 315 8.54 15.89 15.80
C GLU A 315 9.15 14.55 15.39
N TYR A 316 8.44 13.72 14.63
CA TYR A 316 8.90 12.36 14.31
C TYR A 316 9.41 12.31 12.87
N HIS A 317 10.66 12.72 12.68
CA HIS A 317 11.37 12.59 11.40
C HIS A 317 11.78 11.14 11.18
N VAL A 318 11.30 10.54 10.08
CA VAL A 318 11.54 9.14 9.73
C VAL A 318 12.82 8.98 8.91
N ASP A 319 12.89 9.71 7.78
CA ASP A 319 14.01 9.72 6.84
C ASP A 319 13.83 10.82 5.78
N ASN A 320 14.70 10.85 4.76
CA ASN A 320 14.60 11.72 3.59
C ASN A 320 14.32 10.89 2.31
N LYS A 321 13.53 9.81 2.43
CA LYS A 321 13.26 8.87 1.33
C LYS A 321 11.87 9.06 0.70
N SER A 322 11.10 10.10 1.04
CA SER A 322 9.83 10.37 0.35
C SER A 322 10.09 10.99 -1.02
N TRP A 323 9.55 10.37 -2.08
CA TRP A 323 9.90 10.71 -3.47
C TRP A 323 8.71 10.78 -4.45
N ARG A 324 7.51 10.37 -4.03
CA ARG A 324 6.37 10.18 -4.95
C ARG A 324 5.89 11.50 -5.57
N ALA A 325 5.95 12.59 -4.80
CA ALA A 325 5.70 13.93 -5.32
C ALA A 325 6.63 14.26 -6.49
N SER A 326 6.08 14.85 -7.56
CA SER A 326 6.84 15.22 -8.74
C SER A 326 6.34 16.52 -9.37
N VAL A 327 7.20 17.15 -10.15
CA VAL A 327 6.86 18.29 -11.01
C VAL A 327 7.09 17.89 -12.46
N HIS A 328 6.06 18.08 -13.28
CA HIS A 328 6.06 17.74 -14.69
C HIS A 328 5.97 19.02 -15.52
N ARG A 329 6.82 19.16 -16.54
CA ARG A 329 6.55 20.08 -17.65
C ARG A 329 5.39 19.51 -18.45
N TYR A 330 4.27 20.22 -18.43
CA TYR A 330 3.03 19.75 -19.03
C TYR A 330 3.14 19.69 -20.55
N LYS A 331 2.75 18.54 -21.11
CA LYS A 331 2.64 18.30 -22.55
C LYS A 331 1.24 17.78 -22.84
N PRO A 332 0.41 18.54 -23.57
CA PRO A 332 -0.96 18.12 -23.91
C PRO A 332 -0.98 16.73 -24.55
N GLY A 333 -1.90 15.88 -24.08
CA GLY A 333 -2.08 14.51 -24.57
C GLY A 333 -1.05 13.49 -24.09
N LYS A 334 0.11 13.92 -23.56
CA LYS A 334 1.16 13.03 -23.03
C LYS A 334 1.20 13.01 -21.51
N THR A 335 1.14 14.17 -20.86
CA THR A 335 1.19 14.27 -19.40
C THR A 335 -0.13 13.79 -18.80
N ARG A 336 -0.05 12.87 -17.84
CA ARG A 336 -1.16 12.30 -17.10
C ARG A 336 -0.86 12.40 -15.61
N TYR A 337 -1.86 12.72 -14.81
CA TYR A 337 -1.72 12.78 -13.37
C TYR A 337 -1.38 11.40 -12.81
N ALA A 338 -0.23 11.30 -12.16
CA ALA A 338 0.34 10.06 -11.65
C ALA A 338 1.01 10.33 -10.31
N HIS A 339 1.01 9.32 -9.43
CA HIS A 339 1.66 9.38 -8.12
C HIS A 339 2.48 8.10 -7.88
N TYR A 340 3.35 7.85 -8.85
CA TYR A 340 4.32 6.76 -8.84
C TYR A 340 5.55 7.23 -9.63
N ARG A 341 6.58 6.39 -9.74
CA ARG A 341 7.83 6.79 -10.39
C ARG A 341 7.60 7.04 -11.88
N GLN A 342 7.93 8.24 -12.34
CA GLN A 342 7.77 8.71 -13.72
C GLN A 342 9.12 9.05 -14.38
N SER A 343 10.15 9.29 -13.57
CA SER A 343 11.54 9.45 -14.02
C SER A 343 12.52 8.89 -13.00
N ASP A 344 13.78 8.81 -13.41
CA ASP A 344 14.89 8.42 -12.52
C ASP A 344 15.59 9.63 -11.91
N ILE A 345 15.00 10.83 -11.97
CA ILE A 345 15.64 12.07 -11.52
C ILE A 345 14.88 12.61 -10.31
N ILE A 346 15.61 12.98 -9.27
CA ILE A 346 15.05 13.55 -8.04
C ILE A 346 15.82 14.81 -7.64
N LEU A 347 15.10 15.86 -7.22
CA LEU A 347 15.69 17.05 -6.61
C LEU A 347 15.75 16.86 -5.10
N SER A 348 16.95 16.98 -4.52
CA SER A 348 17.15 16.81 -3.08
C SER A 348 16.42 17.88 -2.26
N ASP A 349 16.10 17.55 -0.99
CA ASP A 349 15.55 18.46 0.03
C ASP A 349 14.53 19.49 -0.51
N SER A 350 13.42 18.97 -1.03
CA SER A 350 12.44 19.73 -1.80
C SER A 350 11.12 20.01 -1.07
N GLY A 351 11.06 19.74 0.23
CA GLY A 351 9.89 20.00 1.06
C GLY A 351 9.68 18.93 2.14
N TRP A 352 8.42 18.73 2.52
CA TRP A 352 8.04 17.90 3.66
C TRP A 352 6.91 16.95 3.29
N HIS A 353 6.98 15.71 3.77
CA HIS A 353 5.88 14.75 3.73
C HIS A 353 5.45 14.45 5.16
N CYS A 354 4.22 14.77 5.55
CA CYS A 354 3.74 14.63 6.93
C CYS A 354 2.56 13.64 7.00
N SER A 355 2.88 12.35 7.06
CA SER A 355 1.87 11.30 7.12
C SER A 355 1.15 11.29 8.46
N PHE A 356 -0.18 11.12 8.45
CA PHE A 356 -1.03 11.07 9.66
C PHE A 356 -0.90 12.31 10.57
N CYS A 357 -0.64 13.48 10.01
CA CYS A 357 -0.47 14.73 10.75
C CYS A 357 -1.79 15.43 11.06
N PHE A 358 -2.62 14.81 11.91
CA PHE A 358 -3.98 15.26 12.25
C PHE A 358 -4.10 15.89 13.63
N ARG A 359 -5.14 16.73 13.82
CA ARG A 359 -5.43 17.41 15.09
C ARG A 359 -6.19 16.49 16.05
N TYR A 360 -7.12 15.69 15.53
CA TYR A 360 -7.99 14.83 16.34
C TYR A 360 -7.72 13.34 16.10
N VAL A 361 -7.82 12.51 17.14
CA VAL A 361 -7.66 11.05 17.03
C VAL A 361 -8.68 10.42 16.08
N SER A 362 -9.88 10.99 15.97
CA SER A 362 -10.92 10.55 15.04
C SER A 362 -10.48 10.62 13.58
N GLU A 363 -9.64 11.59 13.21
CA GLU A 363 -9.11 11.73 11.84
C GLU A 363 -8.10 10.64 11.49
N PHE A 364 -7.30 10.19 12.48
CA PHE A 364 -6.43 9.02 12.32
C PHE A 364 -7.28 7.77 12.02
N ILE A 365 -8.31 7.53 12.85
CA ILE A 365 -9.23 6.40 12.68
C ILE A 365 -9.92 6.47 11.31
N PHE A 366 -10.32 7.67 10.88
CA PHE A 366 -10.91 7.89 9.57
C PHE A 366 -9.93 7.53 8.45
N LYS A 367 -8.71 8.10 8.42
CA LYS A 367 -7.71 7.80 7.39
C LYS A 367 -7.36 6.31 7.36
N MET A 368 -7.17 5.68 8.51
CA MET A 368 -6.88 4.23 8.62
C MET A 368 -7.95 3.34 7.96
N LYS A 369 -9.22 3.77 7.94
CA LYS A 369 -10.34 3.06 7.29
C LYS A 369 -10.59 3.49 5.84
N ALA A 370 -10.09 4.65 5.44
CA ALA A 370 -10.50 5.33 4.22
C ALA A 370 -9.49 5.19 3.06
N TYR A 371 -8.20 5.19 3.37
CA TYR A 371 -7.14 5.20 2.36
C TYR A 371 -6.82 3.81 1.79
N SER A 372 -6.03 3.78 0.72
CA SER A 372 -5.81 2.59 -0.09
C SER A 372 -5.17 1.40 0.65
N HIS A 373 -4.43 1.67 1.73
CA HIS A 373 -3.82 0.65 2.58
C HIS A 373 -4.67 0.32 3.84
N THR A 374 -5.99 0.27 3.71
CA THR A 374 -6.90 -0.16 4.79
C THR A 374 -6.64 -1.61 5.25
N ASP A 375 -5.97 -2.42 4.42
CA ASP A 375 -5.60 -3.81 4.69
C ASP A 375 -4.63 -3.93 5.88
N ARG A 376 -3.92 -2.85 6.22
CA ARG A 376 -3.07 -2.77 7.42
C ARG A 376 -3.87 -2.81 8.73
N VAL A 377 -5.17 -2.48 8.71
CA VAL A 377 -6.05 -2.58 9.88
C VAL A 377 -6.50 -4.03 10.09
N ARG A 378 -5.62 -4.84 10.66
CA ARG A 378 -5.86 -6.28 10.84
C ARG A 378 -6.71 -6.62 12.06
N PHE A 379 -6.64 -5.79 13.11
CA PHE A 379 -7.34 -6.04 14.37
C PHE A 379 -8.16 -4.82 14.80
N PRO A 380 -9.37 -5.01 15.36
CA PRO A 380 -10.23 -3.90 15.80
C PRO A 380 -9.58 -2.97 16.83
N HIS A 381 -8.69 -3.52 17.67
CA HIS A 381 -8.03 -2.73 18.72
C HIS A 381 -7.05 -1.68 18.17
N TYR A 382 -6.61 -1.80 16.91
CA TYR A 382 -5.80 -0.76 16.25
C TYR A 382 -6.56 0.56 16.14
N LEU A 383 -7.89 0.50 16.09
CA LEU A 383 -8.78 1.65 16.00
C LEU A 383 -9.19 2.22 17.37
N ASN A 384 -8.63 1.69 18.47
CA ASN A 384 -8.92 2.19 19.81
C ASN A 384 -8.30 3.60 20.01
N PRO A 385 -9.09 4.63 20.32
CA PRO A 385 -8.59 6.01 20.43
C PRO A 385 -7.48 6.18 21.49
N LYS A 386 -7.58 5.51 22.63
CA LYS A 386 -6.57 5.58 23.70
C LYS A 386 -5.25 4.96 23.24
N ARG A 387 -5.31 3.78 22.60
CA ARG A 387 -4.13 3.14 22.01
C ARG A 387 -3.49 4.05 20.96
N ILE A 388 -4.27 4.60 20.03
CA ILE A 388 -3.75 5.49 18.98
C ILE A 388 -3.02 6.67 19.62
N GLN A 389 -3.63 7.33 20.59
CA GLN A 389 -3.02 8.45 21.29
C GLN A 389 -1.68 8.09 21.96
N ASP A 390 -1.60 6.90 22.58
CA ASP A 390 -0.37 6.46 23.23
C ASP A 390 0.70 6.04 22.21
N VAL A 391 0.31 5.43 21.09
CA VAL A 391 1.21 5.01 20.01
C VAL A 391 1.84 6.23 19.32
N ILE A 392 1.03 7.22 18.94
CA ILE A 392 1.53 8.42 18.26
C ILE A 392 2.47 9.23 19.16
N CYS A 393 2.18 9.32 20.47
CA CYS A 393 3.06 10.00 21.43
C CYS A 393 4.38 9.28 21.67
N LYS A 394 4.42 7.96 21.47
CA LYS A 394 5.66 7.19 21.54
C LYS A 394 6.46 7.24 20.23
N GLY A 395 5.87 7.72 19.13
CA GLY A 395 6.45 7.57 17.79
C GLY A 395 6.46 6.13 17.28
N ALA A 396 5.60 5.26 17.81
CA ALA A 396 5.52 3.85 17.41
C ALA A 396 4.59 3.65 16.20
N ASP A 397 4.68 2.48 15.54
CA ASP A 397 3.86 2.17 14.36
C ASP A 397 2.38 1.91 14.72
N LEU A 398 1.45 2.57 14.02
CA LEU A 398 0.00 2.44 14.26
C LEU A 398 -0.52 1.00 14.04
N PHE A 399 0.12 0.24 13.17
CA PHE A 399 -0.31 -1.07 12.69
C PHE A 399 0.52 -2.23 13.27
N ASP A 400 1.44 -1.94 14.21
CA ASP A 400 2.43 -2.87 14.77
C ASP A 400 3.24 -3.63 13.70
N MET A 401 3.53 -2.98 12.57
CA MET A 401 4.32 -3.53 11.47
C MET A 401 5.83 -3.41 11.71
N LEU A 402 6.60 -4.24 11.00
CA LEU A 402 8.05 -4.05 10.89
C LEU A 402 8.37 -3.07 9.75
N PRO A 403 9.53 -2.39 9.80
CA PRO A 403 9.98 -1.53 8.72
C PRO A 403 10.04 -2.26 7.38
N GLU A 404 9.51 -1.62 6.34
CA GLU A 404 9.44 -2.14 4.97
C GLU A 404 10.74 -1.86 4.19
N GLU A 405 11.87 -2.46 4.60
CA GLU A 405 13.20 -2.21 4.01
C GLU A 405 13.77 -3.45 3.30
N TYR A 406 14.79 -3.24 2.45
CA TYR A 406 15.39 -4.30 1.62
C TYR A 406 16.71 -4.84 2.19
N THR A 407 17.20 -4.30 3.31
CA THR A 407 18.39 -4.81 3.99
C THR A 407 18.15 -5.03 5.48
N PHE A 408 18.71 -6.09 6.06
CA PHE A 408 18.60 -6.33 7.51
C PHE A 408 19.15 -5.17 8.34
N LYS A 409 20.20 -4.49 7.85
CA LYS A 409 20.78 -3.30 8.50
C LYS A 409 19.75 -2.18 8.63
N GLU A 410 19.01 -1.88 7.56
CA GLU A 410 17.97 -0.85 7.57
C GLU A 410 16.76 -1.26 8.41
N ILE A 411 16.33 -2.53 8.33
CA ILE A 411 15.25 -3.05 9.18
C ILE A 411 15.60 -2.86 10.66
N ILE A 412 16.79 -3.30 11.08
CA ILE A 412 17.25 -3.17 12.46
C ILE A 412 17.41 -1.70 12.85
N GLY A 413 17.99 -0.88 11.96
CA GLY A 413 18.22 0.55 12.22
C GLY A 413 16.93 1.37 12.38
N LYS A 414 15.83 0.92 11.74
CA LYS A 414 14.51 1.55 11.83
C LYS A 414 13.56 0.83 12.80
N MET A 415 14.04 -0.20 13.50
CA MET A 415 13.20 -0.98 14.40
C MET A 415 12.92 -0.19 15.68
N GLY A 416 11.65 -0.18 16.09
CA GLY A 416 11.20 0.51 17.29
C GLY A 416 10.59 1.88 16.99
N PRO A 417 10.37 2.70 18.03
CA PRO A 417 9.73 3.99 17.86
C PRO A 417 10.68 5.01 17.19
N ILE A 418 10.10 5.90 16.38
CA ILE A 418 10.80 7.00 15.73
C ILE A 418 11.31 7.95 16.82
N PRO A 419 12.60 8.36 16.78
CA PRO A 419 13.14 9.27 17.78
C PRO A 419 12.48 10.66 17.70
N HIS A 420 12.34 11.30 18.85
CA HIS A 420 11.85 12.66 18.94
C HIS A 420 12.88 13.65 18.39
N SER A 421 12.48 14.47 17.43
CA SER A 421 13.23 15.63 16.97
C SER A 421 12.87 16.85 17.80
N TYR A 422 13.89 17.57 18.26
CA TYR A 422 13.76 18.88 18.91
C TYR A 422 13.97 20.04 17.92
N SER A 423 14.21 19.73 16.64
CA SER A 423 14.45 20.73 15.60
C SER A 423 13.17 21.03 14.83
N ALA A 424 12.80 22.32 14.80
CA ALA A 424 11.77 22.87 13.93
C ALA A 424 12.40 23.79 12.84
N VAL A 425 13.69 23.63 12.58
CA VAL A 425 14.41 24.43 11.58
C VAL A 425 13.98 23.98 10.18
N HIS A 426 13.77 24.96 9.30
CA HIS A 426 13.24 24.74 7.94
C HIS A 426 11.85 24.10 7.94
N LEU A 427 10.96 24.47 8.87
CA LEU A 427 9.53 24.19 8.73
C LEU A 427 8.82 25.37 8.03
N PRO A 428 7.62 25.17 7.44
CA PRO A 428 6.90 26.24 6.76
C PRO A 428 6.70 27.47 7.65
N ALA A 429 6.94 28.67 7.11
CA ALA A 429 6.82 29.91 7.88
C ALA A 429 5.39 30.12 8.42
N TYR A 430 4.38 29.76 7.63
CA TYR A 430 2.98 29.85 8.05
C TYR A 430 2.66 28.97 9.26
N LEU A 431 3.29 27.80 9.39
CA LEU A 431 3.16 26.93 10.56
C LEU A 431 3.67 27.65 11.81
N LEU A 432 4.88 28.21 11.74
CA LEU A 432 5.54 28.86 12.88
C LEU A 432 4.83 30.16 13.29
N ASN A 433 4.39 30.96 12.31
CA ASN A 433 3.61 32.18 12.56
C ASN A 433 2.24 31.89 13.20
N ASN A 434 1.74 30.65 13.09
CA ASN A 434 0.46 30.22 13.65
C ASN A 434 0.66 29.04 14.63
N ALA A 435 1.79 29.02 15.34
CA ALA A 435 2.19 27.91 16.20
C ALA A 435 1.11 27.50 17.22
N GLU A 436 0.36 28.44 17.78
CA GLU A 436 -0.73 28.13 18.73
C GLU A 436 -1.85 27.28 18.10
N LYS A 437 -2.23 27.58 16.85
CA LYS A 437 -3.27 26.84 16.11
C LYS A 437 -2.79 25.45 15.69
N TYR A 438 -1.50 25.33 15.38
CA TYR A 438 -0.89 24.11 14.85
C TYR A 438 0.06 23.45 15.84
N LYS A 439 -0.09 23.74 17.14
CA LYS A 439 0.84 23.28 18.18
C LYS A 439 1.06 21.78 18.14
N TYR A 440 0.01 21.01 17.83
CA TYR A 440 0.01 19.56 17.76
C TYR A 440 0.97 18.98 16.69
N LEU A 441 1.39 19.81 15.72
CA LEU A 441 2.37 19.48 14.68
C LEU A 441 3.82 19.79 15.10
N LEU A 442 4.03 20.52 16.19
CA LEU A 442 5.36 20.93 16.65
C LEU A 442 5.87 20.02 17.77
N PRO A 443 7.21 19.91 17.93
CA PRO A 443 7.82 19.09 18.98
C PRO A 443 7.24 19.34 20.39
N GLY A 444 7.02 18.27 21.14
CA GLY A 444 6.54 18.30 22.52
C GLY A 444 5.02 18.34 22.69
N ASN A 445 4.25 18.30 21.59
CA ASN A 445 2.79 18.48 21.61
C ASN A 445 2.03 17.29 21.02
N CYS A 446 2.42 16.06 21.40
CA CYS A 446 1.85 14.83 20.84
C CYS A 446 0.39 14.55 21.24
N ARG A 447 -0.11 15.16 22.32
CA ARG A 447 -1.50 14.97 22.79
C ARG A 447 -2.46 15.65 21.82
N ARG A 448 -3.38 14.87 21.26
CA ARG A 448 -4.40 15.33 20.31
C ARG A 448 -5.63 15.80 21.06
N GLU A 449 -6.36 16.70 20.43
CA GLU A 449 -7.56 17.27 21.02
C GLU A 449 -8.68 16.22 21.03
N SER A 450 -9.47 16.22 22.11
CA SER A 450 -10.74 15.50 22.15
C SER A 450 -11.74 16.32 21.34
N GLY A 451 -11.92 15.94 20.08
CA GLY A 451 -12.86 16.58 19.15
C GLY A 451 -14.32 16.36 19.51
#